data_AF-A0A2C4QVR7-F1
#
_entry.id   AF-A0A2C4QVR7-F1
#
_cell.length_a   1.000
_cell.length_b   1.000
_cell.length_c   1.000
_cell.angle_alpha   90.00
_cell.angle_beta   90.00
_cell.angle_gamma   90.00
#
_symmetry.space_group_name_H-M   'P 1'
#
loop_
_entity.id
_entity.type
_entity.pdbx_description
1 polymer ?
#
loop_
_entity_poly.entity_id
_entity_poly.type
_entity_poly.pdbx_seq_one_letter_code
_entity_poly.pdbx_strand_id
1 'polypeptide(L)'
;MSWNTLKTKEDLLQLFGGFHDSCIKEVYMWTGSYVDENLAMRMASGTNVRILFQRQYANLSAIELLFETVTQFHLIPPPENHDPIIFGASLLFQNNLFYWADDYGWQSNKPRPYEVNWISAKNIKWRDVSSWMGDEMRYGVINED
;
A
#
# COMPACT_ATOMS: atom_id res chain seq x y z
N MET A 1 9.19 -9.98 12.87
CA MET A 1 7.87 -9.34 12.69
C MET A 1 6.95 -10.31 11.96
N SER A 2 5.75 -10.52 12.48
CA SER A 2 4.77 -11.47 11.93
C SER A 2 3.68 -10.74 11.16
N TRP A 3 3.19 -11.33 10.07
CA TRP A 3 2.07 -10.81 9.30
C TRP A 3 0.74 -11.10 10.00
N ASN A 4 -0.11 -10.08 10.05
CA ASN A 4 -1.49 -10.17 10.52
C ASN A 4 -2.43 -10.11 9.33
N THR A 5 -3.48 -10.94 9.34
CA THR A 5 -4.59 -10.82 8.41
C THR A 5 -5.59 -9.79 8.94
N LEU A 6 -6.29 -9.10 8.02
CA LEU A 6 -7.43 -8.28 8.43
C LEU A 6 -8.54 -9.17 9.00
N LYS A 7 -8.97 -8.87 10.23
CA LYS A 7 -10.17 -9.48 10.82
C LYS A 7 -11.42 -8.75 10.34
N THR A 8 -11.38 -7.41 10.34
CA THR A 8 -12.38 -6.52 9.73
C THR A 8 -11.72 -5.33 9.04
N LYS A 9 -12.48 -4.57 8.25
CA LYS A 9 -11.99 -3.36 7.55
C LYS A 9 -11.82 -2.16 8.50
N GLU A 10 -12.68 -2.05 9.51
CA GLU A 10 -12.61 -0.99 10.52
C GLU A 10 -11.32 -1.09 11.37
N ASP A 11 -10.82 -2.31 11.59
CA ASP A 11 -9.65 -2.56 12.44
C ASP A 11 -8.40 -1.84 11.92
N LEU A 12 -8.14 -1.84 10.60
CA LEU A 12 -6.89 -1.27 10.06
C LEU A 12 -6.87 0.26 10.15
N LEU A 13 -7.99 0.89 9.78
CA LEU A 13 -8.10 2.35 9.84
C LEU A 13 -8.00 2.82 11.29
N GLN A 14 -8.70 2.18 12.24
CA GLN A 14 -8.60 2.55 13.65
C GLN A 14 -7.18 2.32 14.20
N LEU A 15 -6.56 1.19 13.88
CA LEU A 15 -5.22 0.83 14.33
C LEU A 15 -4.16 1.86 13.92
N PHE A 16 -4.24 2.38 12.69
CA PHE A 16 -3.27 3.33 12.15
C PHE A 16 -3.80 4.78 12.09
N GLY A 17 -4.80 5.11 12.91
CA GLY A 17 -5.32 6.49 13.06
C GLY A 17 -5.85 7.09 11.76
N GLY A 18 -6.54 6.30 10.96
CA GLY A 18 -7.09 6.70 9.68
C GLY A 18 -6.05 7.02 8.62
N PHE A 19 -4.77 6.65 8.84
CA PHE A 19 -3.63 7.11 8.03
C PHE A 19 -3.43 8.64 8.06
N HIS A 20 -4.03 9.34 9.03
CA HIS A 20 -3.82 10.77 9.20
C HIS A 20 -2.35 11.06 9.59
N ASP A 21 -1.84 12.21 9.13
CA ASP A 21 -0.44 12.65 9.33
C ASP A 21 0.58 11.58 8.94
N SER A 22 0.25 10.81 7.90
CA SER A 22 1.11 9.77 7.35
C SER A 22 1.54 10.05 5.93
N CYS A 23 2.51 9.30 5.44
CA CYS A 23 2.95 9.30 4.05
C CYS A 23 3.21 7.88 3.56
N ILE A 24 3.13 7.69 2.24
CA ILE A 24 3.71 6.51 1.58
C ILE A 24 5.22 6.72 1.54
N LYS A 25 5.97 5.84 2.21
CA LYS A 25 7.44 5.88 2.25
C LYS A 25 8.06 5.07 1.12
N GLU A 26 7.58 3.85 0.91
CA GLU A 26 8.09 2.95 -0.13
C GLU A 26 6.98 2.06 -0.69
N VAL A 27 7.10 1.71 -1.96
CA VAL A 27 6.25 0.73 -2.64
C VAL A 27 7.14 -0.30 -3.32
N TYR A 28 6.83 -1.59 -3.13
CA TYR A 28 7.50 -2.69 -3.83
C TYR A 28 6.45 -3.57 -4.50
N MET A 29 6.50 -3.65 -5.83
CA MET A 29 5.60 -4.43 -6.66
C MET A 29 6.37 -5.56 -7.30
N TRP A 30 5.78 -6.76 -7.29
CA TRP A 30 6.32 -7.88 -8.03
C TRP A 30 5.22 -8.78 -8.58
N THR A 31 5.58 -9.53 -9.60
CA THR A 31 4.78 -10.63 -10.15
C THR A 31 5.62 -11.91 -10.09
N GLY A 32 4.98 -13.06 -10.28
CA GLY A 32 5.74 -14.30 -10.50
C GLY A 32 6.17 -14.51 -11.96
N SER A 33 5.88 -13.55 -12.84
CA SER A 33 6.22 -13.65 -14.25
C SER A 33 7.66 -13.19 -14.49
N TYR A 34 8.40 -13.94 -15.30
CA TYR A 34 9.80 -13.64 -15.62
C TYR A 34 10.19 -14.24 -16.98
N VAL A 35 11.32 -13.80 -17.52
CA VAL A 35 11.95 -14.42 -18.68
C VAL A 35 13.16 -15.20 -18.17
N ASP A 36 13.24 -16.49 -18.49
CA ASP A 36 14.35 -17.33 -18.05
C ASP A 36 15.60 -17.17 -18.95
N GLU A 37 16.71 -17.80 -18.56
CA GLU A 37 18.00 -17.73 -19.28
C GLU A 37 17.91 -18.25 -20.73
N ASN A 38 16.87 -19.03 -21.07
CA ASN A 38 16.62 -19.50 -22.43
C ASN A 38 15.73 -18.53 -23.23
N LEU A 39 15.54 -17.31 -22.74
CA LEU A 39 14.67 -16.28 -23.31
C LEU A 39 13.19 -16.71 -23.38
N ALA A 40 12.77 -17.67 -22.55
CA ALA A 40 11.40 -18.15 -22.52
C ALA A 40 10.58 -17.39 -21.47
N MET A 41 9.39 -16.93 -21.87
CA MET A 41 8.44 -16.30 -20.97
C MET A 41 7.82 -17.32 -20.02
N ARG A 42 7.92 -17.07 -18.72
CA ARG A 42 7.22 -17.78 -17.66
C ARG A 42 6.14 -16.88 -17.11
N MET A 43 4.88 -17.29 -17.30
CA MET A 43 3.72 -16.52 -16.87
C MET A 43 3.22 -17.04 -15.53
N ALA A 44 3.13 -16.16 -14.55
CA ALA A 44 2.43 -16.42 -13.31
C ALA A 44 1.19 -15.52 -13.21
N SER A 45 0.18 -16.01 -12.49
CA SER A 45 -0.98 -15.19 -12.13
C SER A 45 -0.72 -14.46 -10.81
N GLY A 46 -1.30 -13.27 -10.71
CA GLY A 46 -1.25 -12.46 -9.49
C GLY A 46 -0.07 -11.48 -9.45
N THR A 47 -0.42 -10.26 -9.06
CA THR A 47 0.51 -9.19 -8.72
C THR A 47 0.43 -8.99 -7.21
N ASN A 48 1.58 -8.78 -6.57
CA ASN A 48 1.62 -8.42 -5.15
C ASN A 48 2.27 -7.04 -5.00
N VAL A 49 1.78 -6.28 -4.04
CA VAL A 49 2.32 -4.95 -3.73
C VAL A 49 2.50 -4.83 -2.22
N ARG A 50 3.68 -4.40 -1.81
CA ARG A 50 3.95 -3.93 -0.44
C ARG A 50 3.98 -2.41 -0.43
N ILE A 51 3.35 -1.82 0.58
CA ILE A 51 3.38 -0.38 0.81
C ILE A 51 3.82 -0.15 2.24
N LEU A 52 4.88 0.63 2.43
CA LEU A 52 5.35 1.10 3.73
C LEU A 52 4.76 2.49 3.97
N PHE A 53 4.08 2.64 5.11
CA PHE A 53 3.60 3.92 5.60
C PHE A 53 4.35 4.31 6.87
N GLN A 54 4.65 5.59 7.00
CA GLN A 54 5.17 6.20 8.22
C GLN A 54 4.25 7.36 8.62
N ARG A 55 4.08 7.61 9.92
CA ARG A 55 3.25 8.72 10.40
C ARG A 55 3.83 9.45 11.59
N GLN A 56 3.33 10.66 11.84
CA GLN A 56 3.73 11.53 12.94
C GLN A 56 3.06 11.13 14.28
N TYR A 57 3.12 9.85 14.62
CA TYR A 57 2.53 9.30 15.85
C TYR A 57 3.38 8.15 16.40
N ALA A 58 3.48 8.00 17.72
CA ALA A 58 4.41 7.04 18.33
C ALA A 58 3.98 5.56 18.23
N ASN A 59 2.68 5.25 18.30
CA ASN A 59 2.19 3.87 18.43
C ASN A 59 0.92 3.61 17.61
N LEU A 60 0.92 2.88 16.49
CA LEU A 60 2.04 2.43 15.65
C LEU A 60 2.62 3.60 14.86
N SER A 61 3.94 3.74 14.74
CA SER A 61 4.56 4.84 13.98
C SER A 61 4.76 4.51 12.49
N ALA A 62 4.91 3.23 12.17
CA ALA A 62 4.98 2.75 10.80
C ALA A 62 4.27 1.41 10.65
N ILE A 63 3.63 1.22 9.49
CA ILE A 63 2.91 0.00 9.14
C ILE A 63 3.28 -0.40 7.71
N GLU A 64 3.47 -1.70 7.50
CA GLU A 64 3.62 -2.25 6.16
C GLU A 64 2.36 -3.02 5.82
N LEU A 65 1.79 -2.71 4.65
CA LEU A 65 0.67 -3.45 4.08
C LEU A 65 1.16 -4.31 2.92
N LEU A 66 0.70 -5.56 2.87
CA LEU A 66 0.87 -6.48 1.76
C LEU A 66 -0.49 -6.71 1.10
N PHE A 67 -0.61 -6.28 -0.15
CA PHE A 67 -1.74 -6.51 -1.03
C PHE A 67 -1.44 -7.70 -1.92
N GLU A 68 -2.23 -8.77 -1.82
CA GLU A 68 -2.04 -10.00 -2.59
C GLU A 68 -3.11 -10.15 -3.67
N THR A 69 -2.69 -10.57 -4.86
CA THR A 69 -3.56 -10.65 -6.06
C THR A 69 -4.22 -9.29 -6.34
N VAL A 70 -3.37 -8.28 -6.53
CA VAL A 70 -3.76 -6.92 -6.90
C VAL A 70 -4.46 -6.92 -8.25
N THR A 71 -5.60 -6.27 -8.32
CA THR A 71 -6.40 -6.12 -9.56
C THR A 71 -6.16 -4.79 -10.25
N GLN A 72 -6.02 -3.71 -9.47
CA GLN A 72 -5.73 -2.37 -9.97
C GLN A 72 -4.93 -1.63 -8.91
N PHE A 73 -3.96 -0.82 -9.35
CA PHE A 73 -3.13 0.00 -8.51
C PHE A 73 -2.91 1.35 -9.20
N HIS A 74 -3.32 2.42 -8.53
CA HIS A 74 -3.20 3.78 -8.97
C HIS A 74 -2.37 4.56 -7.96
N LEU A 75 -1.20 5.02 -8.39
CA LEU A 75 -0.28 5.80 -7.59
C LEU A 75 0.13 7.04 -8.38
N ILE A 76 -0.04 8.19 -7.75
CA ILE A 76 0.25 9.51 -8.26
C ILE A 76 1.17 10.17 -7.25
N PRO A 77 2.45 10.34 -7.62
CA PRO A 77 3.37 11.13 -6.82
C PRO A 77 2.81 12.54 -6.60
N PRO A 78 3.02 13.13 -5.41
CA PRO A 78 2.67 14.52 -5.21
C PRO A 78 3.40 15.40 -6.25
N PRO A 79 2.76 16.44 -6.78
CA PRO A 79 3.44 17.42 -7.62
C PRO A 79 4.58 18.10 -6.87
N GLU A 80 5.49 18.74 -7.61
CA GLU A 80 6.51 19.59 -7.00
C GLU A 80 5.87 20.63 -6.05
N ASN A 81 6.50 20.87 -4.90
CA ASN A 81 6.03 21.80 -3.85
C ASN A 81 4.68 21.44 -3.21
N HIS A 82 4.24 20.18 -3.27
CA HIS A 82 3.07 19.70 -2.54
C HIS A 82 3.47 18.71 -1.44
N ASP A 83 2.79 18.78 -0.31
CA ASP A 83 3.03 17.88 0.81
C ASP A 83 2.49 16.47 0.49
N PRO A 84 3.27 15.39 0.69
CA PRO A 84 2.84 14.01 0.50
C PRO A 84 1.94 13.49 1.64
N ILE A 85 1.27 14.39 2.36
CA ILE A 85 0.55 14.07 3.60
C ILE A 85 -0.80 13.41 3.25
N ILE A 86 -1.05 12.26 3.85
CA ILE A 86 -2.35 11.61 3.86
C ILE A 86 -3.17 12.23 4.98
N PHE A 87 -4.27 12.89 4.61
CA PHE A 87 -5.22 13.50 5.56
C PHE A 87 -6.30 12.51 6.03
N GLY A 88 -6.40 11.35 5.39
CA GLY A 88 -7.33 10.30 5.78
C GLY A 88 -7.41 9.24 4.70
N ALA A 89 -7.82 8.03 5.09
CA ALA A 89 -7.96 6.92 4.16
C ALA A 89 -9.33 6.26 4.26
N SER A 90 -9.68 5.55 3.19
CA SER A 90 -10.84 4.66 3.12
C SER A 90 -10.39 3.21 2.91
N LEU A 91 -11.05 2.28 3.58
CA LEU A 91 -10.90 0.84 3.35
C LEU A 91 -12.27 0.21 3.12
N LEU A 92 -12.49 -0.29 1.91
CA LEU A 92 -13.77 -0.87 1.48
C LEU A 92 -13.58 -2.36 1.16
N PHE A 93 -14.66 -3.13 1.28
CA PHE A 93 -14.74 -4.48 0.75
C PHE A 93 -15.98 -4.59 -0.13
N GLN A 94 -15.78 -4.76 -1.43
CA GLN A 94 -16.84 -4.78 -2.45
C GLN A 94 -16.44 -5.77 -3.56
N ASN A 95 -17.40 -6.53 -4.10
CA ASN A 95 -17.17 -7.48 -5.19
C ASN A 95 -16.00 -8.46 -4.93
N ASN A 96 -15.86 -8.93 -3.68
CA ASN A 96 -14.76 -9.78 -3.23
C ASN A 96 -13.37 -9.17 -3.49
N LEU A 97 -13.24 -7.86 -3.34
CA LEU A 97 -11.99 -7.10 -3.39
C LEU A 97 -11.95 -6.12 -2.24
N PHE A 98 -10.78 -6.01 -1.62
CA PHE A 98 -10.46 -4.88 -0.76
C PHE A 98 -10.03 -3.70 -1.62
N TYR A 99 -10.40 -2.50 -1.20
CA TYR A 99 -9.93 -1.24 -1.76
C TYR A 99 -9.39 -0.37 -0.65
N TRP A 100 -8.13 0.02 -0.73
CA TRP A 100 -7.55 1.08 0.09
C TRP A 100 -7.36 2.33 -0.76
N ALA A 101 -7.72 3.49 -0.23
CA ALA A 101 -7.52 4.79 -0.89
C ALA A 101 -7.11 5.85 0.14
N ASP A 102 -6.25 6.79 -0.26
CA ASP A 102 -5.77 7.89 0.59
C ASP A 102 -6.70 9.12 0.61
N ASP A 103 -8.02 8.87 0.53
CA ASP A 103 -9.05 9.89 0.63
C ASP A 103 -10.22 9.40 1.49
N TYR A 104 -10.76 10.27 2.33
CA TYR A 104 -11.88 9.95 3.20
C TYR A 104 -13.19 9.84 2.40
N GLY A 105 -13.95 8.77 2.66
CA GLY A 105 -15.20 8.50 1.96
C GLY A 105 -15.03 8.18 0.48
N TRP A 106 -13.81 7.81 0.04
CA TRP A 106 -13.55 7.36 -1.32
C TRP A 106 -14.45 6.19 -1.70
N GLN A 107 -14.90 6.15 -2.96
CA GLN A 107 -15.72 5.07 -3.52
C GLN A 107 -15.26 4.84 -4.96
N SER A 108 -15.07 3.57 -5.32
CA SER A 108 -14.51 3.18 -6.63
C SER A 108 -15.39 3.55 -7.83
N ASN A 109 -16.68 3.80 -7.61
CA ASN A 109 -17.67 4.06 -8.65
C ASN A 109 -18.15 5.51 -8.72
N LYS A 110 -17.53 6.43 -7.97
CA LYS A 110 -17.90 7.85 -7.97
C LYS A 110 -16.77 8.69 -8.57
N PRO A 111 -17.08 9.56 -9.55
CA PRO A 111 -16.09 10.49 -10.07
C PRO A 111 -15.67 11.46 -8.96
N ARG A 112 -14.38 11.79 -8.92
CA ARG A 112 -13.78 12.77 -8.02
C ARG A 112 -13.27 13.94 -8.87
N PRO A 113 -13.30 15.17 -8.34
CA PRO A 113 -12.74 16.34 -9.03
C PRO A 113 -11.20 16.38 -8.99
N TYR A 114 -10.58 15.41 -8.30
CA TYR A 114 -9.15 15.25 -8.15
C TYR A 114 -8.80 13.76 -8.18
N GLU A 115 -7.53 13.50 -8.47
CA GLU A 115 -7.02 12.14 -8.47
C GLU A 115 -6.69 11.64 -7.06
N VAL A 116 -6.76 10.32 -6.86
CA VAL A 116 -6.58 9.68 -5.55
C VAL A 116 -5.66 8.47 -5.70
N ASN A 117 -4.77 8.24 -4.74
CA ASN A 117 -4.01 7.00 -4.68
C ASN A 117 -4.91 5.89 -4.17
N TRP A 118 -5.00 4.79 -4.91
CA TRP A 118 -5.80 3.66 -4.46
C TRP A 118 -5.29 2.34 -5.01
N ILE A 119 -5.57 1.27 -4.27
CA ILE A 119 -5.19 -0.08 -4.63
C ILE A 119 -6.33 -1.03 -4.33
N SER A 120 -6.53 -2.00 -5.22
CA SER A 120 -7.51 -3.07 -5.04
C SER A 120 -6.86 -4.44 -5.09
N ALA A 121 -7.23 -5.32 -4.17
CA ALA A 121 -6.62 -6.64 -4.03
C ALA A 121 -7.57 -7.67 -3.43
N LYS A 122 -7.27 -8.96 -3.61
CA LYS A 122 -8.06 -10.05 -3.00
C LYS A 122 -7.83 -10.17 -1.51
N ASN A 123 -6.59 -9.95 -1.06
CA ASN A 123 -6.23 -10.03 0.35
C ASN A 123 -5.34 -8.86 0.75
N ILE A 124 -5.44 -8.48 2.03
CA ILE A 124 -4.54 -7.53 2.66
C ILE A 124 -4.02 -8.16 3.95
N LYS A 125 -2.70 -8.09 4.13
CA LYS A 125 -2.02 -8.38 5.38
C LYS A 125 -1.29 -7.13 5.85
N TRP A 126 -1.04 -7.03 7.13
CA TRP A 126 -0.29 -5.91 7.70
C TRP A 126 0.68 -6.39 8.77
N ARG A 127 1.72 -5.60 9.02
CA ARG A 127 2.60 -5.81 10.18
C ARG A 127 3.07 -4.48 10.74
N ASP A 128 3.24 -4.46 12.06
CA ASP A 128 3.92 -3.37 12.75
C ASP A 128 5.40 -3.38 12.36
N VAL A 129 5.83 -2.24 11.84
CA VAL A 129 7.21 -1.96 11.45
C VAL A 129 7.63 -0.61 12.03
N SER A 130 7.14 -0.25 13.21
CA SER A 130 7.48 1.02 13.89
C SER A 130 8.99 1.23 14.07
N SER A 131 9.78 0.15 14.08
CA SER A 131 11.25 0.21 14.06
C SER A 131 11.86 0.63 12.71
N TRP A 132 11.06 0.78 11.65
CA TRP A 132 11.46 1.20 10.31
C TRP A 132 11.20 2.68 10.04
N MET A 133 10.95 3.47 11.08
CA MET A 133 10.90 4.92 10.98
C MET A 133 12.23 5.49 10.47
N GLY A 134 12.17 6.69 9.89
CA GLY A 134 13.32 7.40 9.35
C GLY A 134 13.45 7.28 7.84
N ASP A 135 14.61 7.70 7.35
CA ASP A 135 14.91 7.87 5.93
C ASP A 135 15.44 6.59 5.25
N GLU A 136 15.92 5.62 6.03
CA GLU A 136 16.45 4.34 5.54
C GLU A 136 15.47 3.60 4.60
N MET A 137 15.98 3.16 3.45
CA MET A 137 15.23 2.37 2.46
C MET A 137 15.14 0.91 2.90
N ARG A 138 13.92 0.34 2.90
CA ARG A 138 13.63 -1.02 3.38
C ARG A 138 13.44 -2.02 2.26
N TYR A 139 12.96 -1.60 1.10
CA TYR A 139 12.74 -2.51 -0.03
C TYR A 139 13.95 -2.67 -0.93
N GLY A 140 14.95 -1.77 -0.81
CA GLY A 140 16.33 -1.89 -1.30
C GLY A 140 16.57 -2.96 -2.36
N VAL A 141 16.07 -2.74 -3.58
CA VAL A 141 16.12 -3.80 -4.61
C VAL A 141 17.45 -3.81 -5.37
N ILE A 142 18.27 -2.77 -5.26
CA ILE A 142 19.53 -2.70 -6.01
C ILE A 142 20.56 -1.96 -5.15
N ASN A 143 21.48 -2.71 -4.53
CA ASN A 143 22.82 -2.16 -4.28
C ASN A 143 23.51 -2.22 -5.65
N GLU A 144 23.70 -1.05 -6.27
CA GLU A 144 24.59 -0.97 -7.43
C GLU A 144 26.01 -1.15 -6.89
N ASP A 145 26.63 -2.28 -7.22
CA ASP A 145 28.08 -2.47 -7.04
C ASP A 145 28.87 -1.48 -7.92
#